data_AF-A0A0J0XSL6-F1
#
_entry.id   AF-A0A0J0XSL6-F1
#
_cell.length_a   1.000
_cell.length_b   1.000
_cell.length_c   1.000
_cell.angle_alpha   90.00
_cell.angle_beta   90.00
_cell.angle_gamma   90.00
#
_symmetry.space_group_name_H-M   'P 1'
#
loop_
_entity.id
_entity.type
_entity.pdbx_description
1 polymer ?
#
loop_
_entity_poly.entity_id
_entity_poly.type
_entity_poly.pdbx_seq_one_letter_code
_entity_poly.pdbx_strand_id
1 'polypeptide(L)'
;MTHHGDHHDGTDGRAVPGHVEIPNERAAEEALNSPTAVEDPNYVKAIYNSYIENKKKQGAGTDEISTKLNYLELKFPHYDHIAAQVRENAGLPKRPE
;
A
#
# COMPACT_ATOMS: atom_id res chain seq x y z
N MET A 1 33.37 -23.87 29.64
CA MET A 1 33.72 -23.44 28.27
C MET A 1 32.45 -22.90 27.64
N THR A 2 32.54 -21.64 27.22
CA THR A 2 31.54 -20.80 26.56
C THR A 2 31.17 -21.32 25.17
N HIS A 3 29.89 -21.29 24.78
CA HIS A 3 29.42 -20.43 23.69
C HIS A 3 27.88 -20.37 23.69
N HIS A 4 27.38 -19.18 24.02
CA HIS A 4 26.01 -18.72 23.84
C HIS A 4 25.75 -18.60 22.33
N GLY A 5 24.91 -19.47 21.76
CA GLY A 5 24.50 -19.35 20.36
C GLY A 5 23.52 -18.18 20.22
N ASP A 6 24.08 -17.00 20.09
CA ASP A 6 23.38 -15.77 19.73
C ASP A 6 22.95 -15.89 18.26
N HIS A 7 21.65 -16.09 18.04
CA HIS A 7 21.02 -15.99 16.72
C HIS A 7 20.08 -14.79 16.77
N HIS A 8 20.63 -13.62 16.48
CA HIS A 8 19.87 -12.50 15.95
C HIS A 8 19.26 -12.92 14.61
N ASP A 9 18.00 -13.37 14.59
CA ASP A 9 17.17 -13.28 13.38
C ASP A 9 16.14 -12.20 13.61
N GLY A 10 16.45 -11.04 13.04
CA GLY A 10 15.65 -9.85 13.12
C GLY A 10 14.35 -10.03 12.37
N THR A 11 13.26 -10.18 13.11
CA THR A 11 12.01 -9.48 12.77
C THR A 11 11.55 -8.77 14.02
N ASP A 12 12.18 -7.62 14.28
CA ASP A 12 11.58 -6.54 15.06
C ASP A 12 10.10 -6.50 14.67
N GLY A 13 9.25 -6.82 15.63
CA GLY A 13 7.80 -6.77 15.55
C GLY A 13 7.33 -5.34 15.40
N ARG A 14 7.82 -4.64 14.37
CA ARG A 14 7.06 -3.62 13.66
C ARG A 14 5.78 -4.32 13.28
N ALA A 15 4.79 -4.20 14.15
CA ALA A 15 3.40 -4.32 13.80
C ALA A 15 3.28 -3.53 12.50
N VAL A 16 3.27 -4.26 11.38
CA VAL A 16 2.94 -3.70 10.09
C VAL A 16 1.61 -3.01 10.35
N PRO A 17 1.53 -1.67 10.22
CA PRO A 17 0.29 -0.96 10.50
C PRO A 17 -0.81 -1.68 9.72
N GLY A 18 -1.82 -2.15 10.48
CA GLY A 18 -2.56 -3.39 10.25
C GLY A 18 -2.74 -3.75 8.78
N HIS A 19 -2.43 -5.00 8.42
CA HIS A 19 -2.68 -5.53 7.08
C HIS A 19 -4.13 -5.25 6.66
N VAL A 20 -4.33 -4.24 5.81
CA VAL A 20 -5.66 -3.87 5.30
C VAL A 20 -5.90 -4.72 4.09
N GLU A 21 -6.91 -5.57 4.10
CA GLU A 21 -7.25 -6.37 2.91
C GLU A 21 -8.07 -5.51 1.94
N ILE A 22 -7.50 -5.21 0.76
CA ILE A 22 -8.15 -4.38 -0.25
C ILE A 22 -8.48 -5.24 -1.49
N PRO A 23 -9.66 -5.89 -1.53
CA PRO A 23 -10.04 -6.78 -2.62
C PRO A 23 -10.23 -6.05 -3.97
N ASN A 24 -10.64 -4.77 -3.92
CA ASN A 24 -11.02 -3.99 -5.09
C ASN A 24 -11.01 -2.48 -4.81
N GLU A 25 -11.27 -1.69 -5.85
CA GLU A 25 -11.29 -0.22 -5.85
C GLU A 25 -12.28 0.35 -4.84
N ARG A 26 -13.44 -0.30 -4.67
CA ARG A 26 -14.48 0.15 -3.74
C ARG A 26 -14.02 0.01 -2.29
N ALA A 27 -13.40 -1.13 -1.94
CA ALA A 27 -12.81 -1.32 -0.63
C ALA A 27 -11.66 -0.34 -0.37
N ALA A 28 -10.86 -0.02 -1.39
CA ALA A 28 -9.81 1.00 -1.29
C ALA A 28 -10.41 2.37 -0.99
N GLU A 29 -11.47 2.74 -1.72
CA GLU A 29 -12.19 4.00 -1.54
C GLU A 29 -12.85 4.12 -0.15
N GLU A 30 -13.48 3.05 0.33
CA GLU A 30 -14.07 3.02 1.68
C GLU A 30 -13.00 3.15 2.76
N ALA A 31 -11.86 2.48 2.60
CA ALA A 31 -10.74 2.57 3.53
C ALA A 31 -10.08 3.96 3.52
N LEU A 32 -9.93 4.58 2.34
CA LEU A 32 -9.37 5.94 2.21
C LEU A 32 -10.31 7.04 2.75
N ASN A 33 -11.63 6.78 2.77
CA ASN A 33 -12.61 7.66 3.42
C ASN A 33 -12.71 7.45 4.94
N SER A 34 -12.09 6.40 5.49
CA SER A 34 -12.12 6.13 6.92
C SER A 34 -11.40 7.25 7.70
N PRO A 35 -11.88 7.65 8.88
CA PRO A 35 -11.14 8.58 9.76
C PRO A 35 -9.71 8.10 10.03
N THR A 36 -9.49 6.79 10.08
CA THR A 36 -8.15 6.21 10.27
C THR A 36 -7.17 6.58 9.16
N ALA A 37 -7.64 6.73 7.91
CA ALA A 37 -6.80 7.17 6.79
C ALA A 37 -6.38 8.64 6.92
N VAL A 38 -7.24 9.47 7.53
CA VAL A 38 -6.94 10.89 7.79
C VAL A 38 -5.94 11.03 8.93
N GLU A 39 -6.07 10.19 9.96
CA GLU A 39 -5.22 10.24 11.16
C GLU A 39 -3.86 9.56 10.98
N ASP A 40 -3.78 8.49 10.18
CA ASP A 40 -2.55 7.73 9.96
C ASP A 40 -2.17 7.62 8.47
N PRO A 41 -1.14 8.33 8.00
CA PRO A 41 -0.67 8.23 6.62
C PRO A 41 -0.06 6.85 6.30
N ASN A 42 0.38 6.09 7.31
CA ASN A 42 0.88 4.73 7.08
C ASN A 42 -0.26 3.77 6.71
N TYR A 43 -1.45 3.97 7.26
CA TYR A 43 -2.67 3.25 6.89
C TYR A 43 -3.02 3.50 5.42
N VAL A 44 -2.96 4.75 4.95
CA VAL A 44 -3.11 5.10 3.53
C VAL A 44 -2.10 4.36 2.65
N LYS A 45 -0.83 4.33 3.09
CA LYS A 45 0.23 3.59 2.40
C LYS A 45 -0.07 2.09 2.35
N ALA A 46 -0.59 1.51 3.43
CA ALA A 46 -0.97 0.09 3.50
C ALA A 46 -2.15 -0.24 2.57
N ILE A 47 -3.16 0.64 2.49
CA ILE A 47 -4.30 0.49 1.56
C ILE A 47 -3.79 0.40 0.12
N TYR A 48 -2.97 1.34 -0.32
CA TYR A 48 -2.46 1.36 -1.70
C TYR A 48 -1.56 0.15 -1.99
N ASN A 49 -0.67 -0.24 -1.07
CA ASN A 49 0.17 -1.42 -1.25
C ASN A 49 -0.68 -2.69 -1.37
N SER A 50 -1.62 -2.89 -0.46
CA SER A 50 -2.50 -4.07 -0.47
C SER A 50 -3.34 -4.13 -1.74
N TYR A 51 -3.87 -2.99 -2.19
CA TYR A 51 -4.59 -2.90 -3.46
C TYR A 51 -3.73 -3.37 -4.64
N ILE A 52 -2.50 -2.85 -4.75
CA ILE A 52 -1.58 -3.20 -5.83
C ILE A 52 -1.17 -4.67 -5.76
N GLU A 53 -0.79 -5.17 -4.58
CA GLU A 53 -0.42 -6.56 -4.38
C GLU A 53 -1.57 -7.50 -4.75
N ASN A 54 -2.79 -7.16 -4.35
CA ASN A 54 -3.95 -7.97 -4.63
C ASN A 54 -4.29 -7.97 -6.14
N LYS A 55 -4.15 -6.84 -6.83
CA LYS A 55 -4.28 -6.81 -8.29
C LYS A 55 -3.19 -7.64 -8.99
N LYS A 56 -1.94 -7.56 -8.52
CA LYS A 56 -0.84 -8.42 -9.02
C LYS A 56 -1.16 -9.91 -8.80
N LYS A 57 -1.71 -10.29 -7.63
CA LYS A 57 -2.15 -11.66 -7.33
C LYS A 57 -3.29 -12.14 -8.25
N GLN A 58 -4.16 -11.22 -8.69
CA GLN A 58 -5.21 -11.50 -9.68
C GLN A 58 -4.70 -11.56 -11.12
N GLY A 59 -3.39 -11.36 -11.35
CA GLY A 59 -2.80 -11.36 -12.69
C GLY A 59 -2.96 -10.04 -13.46
N ALA A 60 -3.35 -8.96 -12.78
CA ALA A 60 -3.44 -7.65 -13.41
C ALA A 60 -2.04 -7.14 -13.79
N GLY A 61 -1.90 -6.67 -15.02
CA GLY A 61 -0.67 -6.02 -15.48
C GLY A 61 -0.48 -4.63 -14.86
N THR A 62 0.76 -4.14 -14.94
CA THR A 62 1.15 -2.79 -14.48
C THR A 62 0.24 -1.68 -15.00
N ASP A 63 -0.19 -1.78 -16.26
CA ASP A 63 -1.04 -0.79 -16.93
C ASP A 63 -2.46 -0.74 -16.33
N GLU A 64 -3.05 -1.93 -16.09
CA GLU A 64 -4.37 -2.04 -15.46
C GLU A 64 -4.34 -1.53 -14.02
N ILE A 65 -3.32 -1.92 -13.26
CA ILE A 65 -3.12 -1.45 -11.88
C ILE A 65 -2.99 0.07 -11.86
N SER A 66 -2.17 0.63 -12.75
CA SER A 66 -1.94 2.07 -12.84
C SER A 66 -3.21 2.82 -13.20
N THR A 67 -4.00 2.31 -14.15
CA THR A 67 -5.27 2.92 -14.56
C THR A 67 -6.26 2.98 -13.40
N LYS A 68 -6.41 1.87 -12.67
CA LYS A 68 -7.34 1.82 -11.53
C LYS A 68 -6.84 2.61 -10.33
N LEU A 69 -5.53 2.63 -10.11
CA LEU A 69 -4.90 3.43 -9.07
C LEU A 69 -5.07 4.94 -9.36
N ASN A 70 -4.96 5.37 -10.63
CA ASN A 70 -5.21 6.76 -11.03
C ASN A 70 -6.61 7.22 -10.59
N TYR A 71 -7.63 6.37 -10.72
CA TYR A 71 -8.99 6.70 -10.29
C TYR A 71 -9.05 7.04 -8.79
N LEU A 72 -8.37 6.24 -7.95
CA LEU A 72 -8.27 6.51 -6.52
C LEU A 72 -7.48 7.79 -6.25
N GLU A 73 -6.35 7.99 -6.92
CA GLU A 73 -5.52 9.20 -6.74
C GLU A 73 -6.24 10.49 -7.13
N LEU A 74 -7.06 10.46 -8.18
CA LEU A 74 -7.88 11.60 -8.61
C LEU A 74 -9.02 11.89 -7.60
N LYS A 75 -9.57 10.85 -6.98
CA LYS A 75 -10.63 11.00 -5.98
C LYS A 75 -10.10 11.45 -4.62
N PHE A 76 -8.87 11.07 -4.28
CA PHE A 76 -8.20 11.42 -3.03
C PHE A 76 -6.89 12.21 -3.28
N PRO A 77 -6.98 13.43 -3.85
CA PRO A 77 -5.80 14.22 -4.22
C PRO A 77 -4.96 14.63 -3.00
N HIS A 78 -5.53 14.63 -1.80
CA HIS A 78 -4.81 14.91 -0.56
C HIS A 78 -3.82 13.80 -0.17
N TYR A 79 -3.98 12.58 -0.70
CA TYR A 79 -3.05 11.47 -0.51
C TYR A 79 -2.07 11.28 -1.69
N ASP A 80 -2.03 12.21 -2.65
CA ASP A 80 -1.22 12.14 -3.86
C ASP A 80 0.25 11.81 -3.59
N HIS A 81 0.85 12.50 -2.62
CA HIS A 81 2.25 12.26 -2.25
C HIS A 81 2.48 10.83 -1.74
N ILE A 82 1.55 10.28 -0.96
CA ILE A 82 1.65 8.90 -0.45
C ILE A 82 1.46 7.91 -1.61
N ALA A 83 0.48 8.15 -2.47
CA ALA A 83 0.22 7.30 -3.63
C ALA A 83 1.42 7.28 -4.59
N ALA A 84 2.05 8.43 -4.86
CA ALA A 84 3.25 8.55 -5.66
C ALA A 84 4.42 7.73 -5.09
N GLN A 85 4.65 7.80 -3.76
CA GLN A 85 5.66 6.97 -3.09
C GLN A 85 5.36 5.47 -3.23
N VAL A 86 4.09 5.07 -3.14
CA VAL A 86 3.70 3.67 -3.29
C VAL A 86 3.91 3.20 -4.73
N ARG A 87 3.57 4.02 -5.74
CA ARG A 87 3.80 3.71 -7.16
C ARG A 87 5.27 3.49 -7.45
N GLU A 88 6.13 4.38 -6.97
CA GLU A 88 7.57 4.26 -7.14
C GLU A 88 8.11 2.96 -6.52
N ASN A 89 7.72 2.66 -5.28
CA ASN A 89 8.12 1.41 -4.61
C ASN A 89 7.58 0.16 -5.30
N ALA A 90 6.38 0.23 -5.88
CA ALA A 90 5.73 -0.89 -6.56
C ALA A 90 6.22 -1.10 -8.00
N GLY A 91 7.07 -0.21 -8.53
CA GLY A 91 7.55 -0.21 -9.91
C GLY A 91 6.47 0.19 -10.93
N LEU A 92 5.45 0.94 -10.50
CA LEU A 92 4.39 1.44 -11.37
C LEU A 92 4.83 2.76 -12.02
N PRO A 93 4.41 3.03 -13.28
CA PRO A 93 4.65 4.32 -13.92
C PRO A 93 4.03 5.45 -13.09
N LYS A 94 4.58 6.66 -13.22
CA LYS A 94 3.99 7.86 -12.59
C LYS A 94 2.56 8.08 -13.09
N ARG A 95 1.74 8.78 -12.30
CA ARG A 95 0.41 9.17 -12.74
C ARG A 95 0.54 10.02 -14.01
N PRO A 96 -0.19 9.70 -15.10
CA PRO A 96 -0.24 10.55 -16.28
C PRO A 96 -0.82 11.93 -15.91
N GLU A 97 -0.26 12.98 -16.50
CA GLU A 97 -0.66 14.39 -16.31
C GLU A 97 -2.05 14.71 -16.87
#